data_AF-A0A010SY83-F1
#
_entry.id   AF-A0A010SY83-F1
#
_cell.length_a   1.000
_cell.length_b   1.000
_cell.length_c   1.000
_cell.angle_alpha   90.00
_cell.angle_beta   90.00
_cell.angle_gamma   90.00
#
_symmetry.space_group_name_H-M   'P 1'
#
loop_
_entity.id
_entity.type
_entity.pdbx_description
1 polymer ?
#
loop_
_entity_poly.entity_id
_entity_poly.type
_entity_poly.pdbx_seq_one_letter_code
_entity_poly.pdbx_strand_id
1 'polypeptide(L)'
;MTLNRLGLLALTLSLGISGCTSVLTATREAPIEDDRGTRTFGSKIDDSLIETKVGVNVAKASPDLDTGSHIIVTSFNGVVLLAGQTPRPDLKELAGQAAAAVQRVKTVHNELQVMQPSSILARNNDAWLTTKIKTQMLADASIPGSRIKVVTENGIVYLLGLVTKQEAGQATNLVQGVSGVQKIVKLFEYID
;
A
#
# COMPACT_ATOMS: atom_id res chain seq x y z
N MET A 1 -31.87 -55.27 21.67
CA MET A 1 -30.57 -54.54 21.76
C MET A 1 -30.59 -53.37 20.79
N THR A 2 -31.29 -52.28 21.12
CA THR A 2 -31.29 -51.04 20.34
C THR A 2 -30.13 -50.19 20.83
N LEU A 3 -28.95 -50.42 20.23
CA LEU A 3 -27.72 -49.70 20.53
C LEU A 3 -27.98 -48.19 20.34
N ASN A 4 -27.65 -47.42 21.38
CA ASN A 4 -27.99 -46.02 21.59
C ASN A 4 -27.43 -45.10 20.48
N ARG A 5 -28.11 -45.03 19.32
CA ARG A 5 -27.68 -44.26 18.13
C ARG A 5 -27.47 -42.77 18.43
N LEU A 6 -28.21 -42.22 19.41
CA LEU A 6 -28.04 -40.85 19.88
C LEU A 6 -26.71 -40.64 20.63
N GLY A 7 -26.31 -41.62 21.45
CA GLY A 7 -25.03 -41.59 22.16
C GLY A 7 -23.84 -41.71 21.21
N LEU A 8 -23.97 -42.52 20.14
CA LEU A 8 -22.94 -42.66 19.12
C LEU A 8 -22.75 -41.36 18.31
N LEU A 9 -23.84 -40.62 18.01
CA LEU A 9 -23.78 -39.33 17.31
C LEU A 9 -23.16 -38.21 18.17
N ALA A 10 -23.43 -38.21 19.48
CA ALA A 10 -22.84 -37.24 20.41
C ALA A 10 -21.33 -37.49 20.64
N LEU A 11 -20.92 -38.76 20.62
CA LEU A 11 -19.50 -39.13 20.74
C LEU A 11 -18.71 -38.80 19.47
N THR A 12 -19.28 -38.97 18.27
CA THR A 12 -18.60 -38.57 17.03
C THR A 12 -18.49 -37.04 16.88
N LEU A 13 -19.46 -36.27 17.39
CA LEU A 13 -19.40 -34.80 17.36
C LEU A 13 -18.36 -34.22 18.33
N SER A 14 -18.10 -34.88 19.46
CA SER A 14 -17.10 -34.44 20.45
C SER A 14 -15.65 -34.71 20.02
N LEU A 15 -15.41 -35.73 19.18
CA LEU A 15 -14.10 -35.95 18.55
C LEU A 15 -13.80 -34.96 17.39
N GLY A 16 -14.80 -34.20 16.92
CA GLY A 16 -14.62 -33.18 15.87
C GLY A 16 -14.16 -31.82 16.38
N ILE A 17 -14.06 -31.61 17.70
CA ILE A 17 -13.71 -30.31 18.32
C ILE A 17 -12.20 -30.22 18.62
N SER A 18 -11.38 -31.20 18.21
CA SER A 18 -9.93 -31.01 18.23
C SER A 18 -9.59 -29.83 17.31
N GLY A 19 -9.36 -28.67 17.94
CA GLY A 19 -9.09 -27.43 17.23
C GLY A 19 -7.90 -27.59 16.30
N CYS A 20 -7.91 -26.89 15.17
CA CYS A 20 -6.79 -26.92 14.22
C CYS A 20 -5.44 -26.61 14.89
N THR A 21 -5.45 -25.90 16.01
CA THR A 21 -4.28 -25.62 16.85
C THR A 21 -3.57 -26.87 17.34
N SER A 22 -4.28 -27.91 17.81
CA SER A 22 -3.63 -29.12 18.35
C SER A 22 -2.90 -29.92 17.26
N VAL A 23 -3.47 -29.95 16.06
CA VAL A 23 -2.83 -30.59 14.89
C VAL A 23 -1.61 -29.78 14.43
N LEU A 24 -1.72 -28.46 14.37
CA LEU A 24 -0.62 -27.59 13.94
C LEU A 24 0.57 -27.63 14.91
N THR A 25 0.32 -27.67 16.22
CA THR A 25 1.39 -27.82 17.22
C THR A 25 2.03 -29.20 17.17
N ALA A 26 1.25 -30.26 16.92
CA ALA A 26 1.79 -31.62 16.85
C ALA A 26 2.59 -31.90 15.56
N THR A 27 2.42 -31.08 14.52
CA THR A 27 3.04 -31.28 13.20
C THR A 27 4.15 -30.29 12.89
N ARG A 28 4.44 -29.34 13.79
CA ARG A 28 5.51 -28.34 13.64
C ARG A 28 6.53 -28.44 14.76
N GLU A 29 7.80 -28.37 14.40
CA GLU A 29 8.93 -28.38 15.34
C GLU A 29 9.30 -26.97 15.85
N ALA A 30 8.88 -25.91 15.16
CA ALA A 30 9.19 -24.52 15.48
C ALA A 30 7.94 -23.62 15.51
N PRO A 31 7.99 -22.47 16.21
CA PRO A 31 6.95 -21.45 16.14
C PRO A 31 6.69 -20.97 14.71
N ILE A 32 5.52 -20.39 14.49
CA ILE A 32 5.19 -19.75 13.21
C ILE A 32 5.98 -18.44 13.11
N GLU A 33 6.89 -18.34 12.14
CA GLU A 33 7.57 -17.10 11.81
C GLU A 33 6.69 -16.23 10.92
N ASP A 34 6.67 -14.93 11.19
CA ASP A 34 5.95 -13.94 10.39
C ASP A 34 6.91 -13.28 9.39
N ASP A 35 6.55 -13.26 8.11
CA ASP A 35 7.33 -12.52 7.11
C ASP A 35 6.96 -11.03 7.22
N ARG A 36 7.80 -10.30 7.95
CA ARG A 36 7.65 -8.87 8.22
C ARG A 36 7.66 -8.00 6.95
N GLY A 37 8.14 -8.51 5.83
CA GLY A 37 8.09 -7.82 4.54
C GLY A 37 6.79 -8.04 3.77
N THR A 38 5.98 -9.04 4.14
CA THR A 38 4.71 -9.33 3.44
C THR A 38 3.53 -8.61 4.06
N ARG A 39 2.63 -8.13 3.19
CA ARG A 39 1.36 -7.56 3.62
C ARG A 39 0.31 -8.65 3.80
N THR A 40 -0.38 -8.61 4.94
CA THR A 40 -1.56 -9.46 5.18
C THR A 40 -2.68 -9.14 4.19
N PHE A 41 -3.55 -10.11 3.91
CA PHE A 41 -4.73 -9.88 3.08
C PHE A 41 -5.64 -8.77 3.66
N GLY A 42 -5.79 -8.74 4.98
CA GLY A 42 -6.54 -7.68 5.68
C GLY A 42 -5.98 -6.29 5.40
N SER A 43 -4.66 -6.11 5.53
CA SER A 43 -4.02 -4.80 5.27
C SER A 43 -4.24 -4.31 3.84
N LYS A 44 -4.28 -5.20 2.84
CA LYS A 44 -4.57 -4.83 1.45
C LYS A 44 -6.01 -4.38 1.25
N ILE A 45 -6.96 -5.02 1.93
CA ILE A 45 -8.37 -4.58 1.93
C ILE A 45 -8.49 -3.22 2.59
N ASP A 46 -7.85 -3.06 3.75
CA ASP A 46 -7.85 -1.80 4.49
C ASP A 46 -7.29 -0.66 3.64
N ASP A 47 -6.15 -0.87 2.97
CA ASP A 47 -5.55 0.12 2.07
C ASP A 47 -6.51 0.54 0.95
N SER A 48 -7.22 -0.40 0.33
CA SER A 48 -8.19 -0.10 -0.73
C SER A 48 -9.37 0.74 -0.21
N LEU A 49 -9.86 0.42 1.00
CA LEU A 49 -10.90 1.19 1.66
C LEU A 49 -10.41 2.58 2.08
N ILE A 50 -9.16 2.69 2.55
CA ILE A 50 -8.51 3.96 2.87
C ILE A 50 -8.39 4.81 1.59
N GLU A 51 -7.85 4.27 0.50
CA GLU A 51 -7.72 4.97 -0.78
C GLU A 51 -9.07 5.53 -1.24
N THR A 52 -10.12 4.70 -1.19
CA THR A 52 -11.49 5.10 -1.56
C THR A 52 -12.01 6.22 -0.66
N LYS A 53 -11.95 6.05 0.67
CA LYS A 53 -12.48 7.05 1.62
C LYS A 53 -11.70 8.36 1.56
N VAL A 54 -10.38 8.30 1.50
CA VAL A 54 -9.53 9.48 1.37
C VAL A 54 -9.82 10.20 0.06
N GLY A 55 -9.90 9.48 -1.07
CA GLY A 55 -10.24 10.08 -2.36
C GLY A 55 -11.58 10.82 -2.33
N VAL A 56 -12.62 10.18 -1.77
CA VAL A 56 -13.95 10.81 -1.63
C VAL A 56 -13.89 12.02 -0.69
N ASN A 57 -13.28 11.89 0.49
CA ASN A 57 -13.24 12.97 1.48
C ASN A 57 -12.43 14.17 0.99
N VAL A 58 -11.31 13.94 0.31
CA VAL A 58 -10.49 15.01 -0.30
C VAL A 58 -11.29 15.73 -1.38
N ALA A 59 -11.94 15.00 -2.29
CA ALA A 59 -12.78 15.61 -3.32
C ALA A 59 -13.96 16.40 -2.71
N LYS A 60 -14.57 15.90 -1.64
CA LYS A 60 -15.68 16.59 -0.96
C LYS A 60 -15.26 17.75 -0.06
N ALA A 61 -13.98 17.89 0.26
CA ALA A 61 -13.50 18.99 1.09
C ALA A 61 -13.57 20.35 0.34
N SER A 62 -13.47 20.37 -0.98
CA SER A 62 -13.64 21.57 -1.81
C SER A 62 -13.95 21.23 -3.27
N PRO A 63 -14.84 21.98 -3.97
CA PRO A 63 -15.06 21.82 -5.41
C PRO A 63 -13.79 21.89 -6.26
N ASP A 64 -12.81 22.70 -5.82
CA ASP A 64 -11.53 22.87 -6.51
C ASP A 64 -10.57 21.67 -6.30
N LEU A 65 -10.78 20.87 -5.24
CA LEU A 65 -10.07 19.59 -5.06
C LEU A 65 -10.65 18.49 -5.96
N ASP A 66 -11.96 18.53 -6.22
CA ASP A 66 -12.66 17.58 -7.09
C ASP A 66 -12.36 17.85 -8.57
N THR A 67 -12.52 19.10 -9.01
CA THR A 67 -12.52 19.46 -10.44
C THR A 67 -11.31 20.29 -10.88
N GLY A 68 -10.74 21.08 -9.97
CA GLY A 68 -9.61 21.98 -10.25
C GLY A 68 -8.23 21.38 -9.96
N SER A 69 -8.18 20.16 -9.43
CA SER A 69 -6.96 19.50 -8.99
C SER A 69 -6.78 18.15 -9.67
N HIS A 70 -5.54 17.66 -9.73
CA HIS A 70 -5.24 16.28 -10.07
C HIS A 70 -4.56 15.65 -8.88
N ILE A 71 -5.26 14.73 -8.20
CA ILE A 71 -4.77 14.11 -6.98
C ILE A 71 -4.83 12.60 -7.14
N ILE A 72 -3.70 11.96 -6.92
CA ILE A 72 -3.58 10.51 -6.80
C ILE A 72 -3.46 10.20 -5.32
N VAL A 73 -4.38 9.36 -4.85
CA VAL A 73 -4.35 8.81 -3.49
C VAL A 73 -3.79 7.40 -3.58
N THR A 74 -2.79 7.12 -2.76
CA THR A 74 -2.23 5.77 -2.61
C THR A 74 -2.07 5.45 -1.14
N SER A 75 -2.55 4.29 -0.72
CA SER A 75 -2.29 3.73 0.61
C SER A 75 -1.39 2.51 0.49
N PHE A 76 -0.50 2.37 1.47
CA PHE A 76 0.27 1.16 1.67
C PHE A 76 0.46 0.94 3.18
N ASN A 77 -0.12 -0.13 3.72
CA ASN A 77 -0.09 -0.47 5.14
C ASN A 77 -0.54 0.71 6.04
N GLY A 78 -1.54 1.48 5.60
CA GLY A 78 -2.05 2.66 6.29
C GLY A 78 -1.21 3.94 6.16
N VAL A 79 -0.08 3.90 5.45
CA VAL A 79 0.67 5.09 5.02
C VAL A 79 0.04 5.63 3.75
N VAL A 80 -0.50 6.84 3.80
CA VAL A 80 -1.17 7.50 2.68
C VAL A 80 -0.23 8.48 2.00
N LEU A 81 -0.11 8.38 0.69
CA LEU A 81 0.48 9.36 -0.20
C LEU A 81 -0.64 10.14 -0.90
N LEU A 82 -0.59 11.47 -0.79
CA LEU A 82 -1.27 12.39 -1.70
C LEU A 82 -0.23 12.96 -2.66
N ALA A 83 -0.29 12.56 -3.92
CA ALA A 83 0.57 13.07 -4.98
C ALA A 83 -0.26 13.76 -6.07
N GLY A 84 0.34 14.64 -6.85
CA GLY A 84 -0.34 15.38 -7.92
C GLY A 84 -0.18 16.88 -7.79
N GLN A 85 -1.14 17.62 -8.31
CA GLN A 85 -1.14 19.07 -8.32
C GLN A 85 -2.47 19.64 -7.88
N THR A 86 -2.40 20.76 -7.17
CA THR A 86 -3.55 21.58 -6.79
C THR A 86 -3.19 23.05 -6.99
N PRO A 87 -4.11 23.90 -7.45
CA PRO A 87 -3.77 25.26 -7.89
C PRO A 87 -3.43 26.21 -6.75
N ARG A 88 -3.72 25.84 -5.49
CA ARG A 88 -3.54 26.73 -4.33
C ARG A 88 -3.01 26.02 -3.09
N PRO A 89 -2.26 26.73 -2.22
CA PRO A 89 -1.69 26.14 -1.01
C PRO A 89 -2.72 25.76 0.05
N ASP A 90 -3.84 26.50 0.16
CA ASP A 90 -4.94 26.18 1.10
C ASP A 90 -5.57 24.82 0.78
N LEU A 91 -5.75 24.52 -0.52
CA LEU A 91 -6.29 23.24 -0.98
C LEU A 91 -5.36 22.08 -0.65
N LYS A 92 -4.04 22.28 -0.77
CA LYS A 92 -3.05 21.28 -0.36
C LYS A 92 -3.22 20.94 1.12
N GLU A 93 -3.31 21.95 1.98
CA GLU A 93 -3.49 21.74 3.42
C GLU A 93 -4.80 21.00 3.72
N LEU A 94 -5.90 21.47 3.12
CA LEU A 94 -7.23 20.90 3.29
C LEU A 94 -7.30 19.42 2.86
N ALA A 95 -6.67 19.07 1.74
CA ALA A 95 -6.56 17.67 1.29
C ALA A 95 -5.80 16.81 2.31
N GLY A 96 -4.71 17.34 2.88
CA GLY A 96 -3.95 16.67 3.93
C GLY A 96 -4.79 16.41 5.19
N GLN A 97 -5.54 17.41 5.64
CA GLN A 97 -6.43 17.30 6.79
C GLN A 97 -7.57 16.28 6.54
N ALA A 98 -8.21 16.35 5.37
CA ALA A 98 -9.28 15.44 4.98
C ALA A 98 -8.81 13.97 4.91
N ALA A 99 -7.59 13.75 4.42
CA ALA A 99 -6.96 12.43 4.39
C ALA A 99 -6.64 11.92 5.80
N ALA A 100 -6.05 12.76 6.65
CA ALA A 100 -5.64 12.39 8.01
C ALA A 100 -6.84 12.07 8.93
N ALA A 101 -8.02 12.61 8.63
CA ALA A 101 -9.24 12.32 9.38
C ALA A 101 -9.84 10.93 9.09
N VAL A 102 -9.38 10.23 8.05
CA VAL A 102 -9.90 8.90 7.70
C VAL A 102 -9.38 7.85 8.70
N GLN A 103 -10.29 7.04 9.23
CA GLN A 103 -9.95 5.95 10.12
C GLN A 103 -8.94 4.98 9.50
N ARG A 104 -7.99 4.48 10.31
CA ARG A 104 -6.91 3.54 9.93
C ARG A 104 -5.78 4.17 9.11
N VAL A 105 -5.85 5.45 8.78
CA VAL A 105 -4.68 6.20 8.30
C VAL A 105 -3.70 6.35 9.45
N LYS A 106 -2.46 5.89 9.25
CA LYS A 106 -1.37 6.02 10.22
C LYS A 106 -0.60 7.32 10.02
N THR A 107 -0.34 7.66 8.76
CA THR A 107 0.48 8.81 8.37
C THR A 107 0.07 9.27 6.99
N VAL A 108 0.07 10.59 6.79
CA VAL A 108 -0.18 11.21 5.48
C VAL A 108 1.10 11.90 5.01
N HIS A 109 1.61 11.46 3.87
CA HIS A 109 2.63 12.17 3.11
C HIS A 109 1.95 13.00 2.04
N ASN A 110 1.85 14.31 2.29
CA ASN A 110 1.20 15.26 1.39
C ASN A 110 2.22 15.90 0.44
N GLU A 111 2.43 15.24 -0.69
CA GLU A 111 3.38 15.59 -1.74
C GLU A 111 2.71 16.33 -2.91
N LEU A 112 1.50 16.87 -2.70
CA LEU A 112 0.85 17.72 -3.69
C LEU A 112 1.72 18.92 -4.05
N GLN A 113 1.87 19.21 -5.34
CA GLN A 113 2.55 20.39 -5.83
C GLN A 113 1.55 21.53 -6.01
N VAL A 114 1.89 22.72 -5.53
CA VAL A 114 1.03 23.91 -5.69
C VAL A 114 1.27 24.49 -7.09
N MET A 115 0.50 23.98 -8.07
CA MET A 115 0.57 24.36 -9.48
C MET A 115 -0.67 23.85 -10.22
N GLN A 116 -0.82 24.22 -11.49
CA GLN A 116 -1.91 23.72 -12.31
C GLN A 116 -1.78 22.20 -12.58
N PRO A 117 -2.89 21.46 -12.69
CA PRO A 117 -2.89 20.04 -13.05
C PRO A 117 -2.04 19.73 -14.27
N SER A 118 -1.26 18.65 -14.18
CA SER A 118 -0.43 18.16 -15.27
C SER A 118 -1.28 17.83 -16.51
N SER A 119 -0.70 17.97 -17.71
CA SER A 119 -1.38 17.60 -18.95
C SER A 119 -1.53 16.07 -19.06
N ILE A 120 -2.47 15.60 -19.87
CA ILE A 120 -2.65 14.15 -20.14
C ILE A 120 -1.35 13.53 -20.68
N LEU A 121 -0.61 14.27 -21.52
CA LEU A 121 0.66 13.78 -22.07
C LEU A 121 1.72 13.58 -20.98
N ALA A 122 1.83 14.51 -20.02
CA ALA A 122 2.73 14.37 -18.89
C ALA A 122 2.37 13.12 -18.05
N ARG A 123 1.08 12.91 -17.76
CA ARG A 123 0.60 11.75 -17.01
C ARG A 123 0.87 10.43 -17.73
N ASN A 124 0.75 10.40 -19.05
CA ASN A 124 1.10 9.22 -19.85
C ASN A 124 2.59 8.91 -19.78
N ASN A 125 3.45 9.95 -19.80
CA ASN A 125 4.89 9.77 -19.59
C ASN A 125 5.19 9.20 -18.20
N ASP A 126 4.50 9.67 -17.16
CA ASP A 126 4.67 9.15 -15.79
C ASP A 126 4.17 7.70 -15.64
N ALA A 127 3.08 7.33 -16.32
CA ALA A 127 2.60 5.94 -16.36
C ALA A 127 3.61 5.02 -17.06
N TRP A 128 4.20 5.49 -18.16
CA TRP A 128 5.28 4.77 -18.85
C TRP A 128 6.53 4.64 -17.95
N LEU A 129 6.93 5.72 -17.29
CA LEU A 129 8.06 5.73 -16.36
C LEU A 129 7.84 4.76 -15.19
N THR A 130 6.63 4.78 -14.60
CA THR A 130 6.22 3.83 -13.55
C THR A 130 6.33 2.39 -14.03
N THR A 131 5.85 2.10 -15.25
CA THR A 131 5.90 0.76 -15.83
C THR A 131 7.35 0.31 -16.02
N LYS A 132 8.19 1.17 -16.62
CA LYS A 132 9.62 0.89 -16.81
C LYS A 132 10.33 0.57 -15.51
N ILE A 133 10.11 1.38 -14.46
CA ILE A 133 10.69 1.15 -13.13
C ILE A 133 10.23 -0.20 -12.57
N LYS A 134 8.92 -0.48 -12.59
CA LYS A 134 8.38 -1.74 -12.08
C LYS A 134 8.93 -2.96 -12.82
N THR A 135 9.03 -2.89 -14.16
CA THR A 135 9.61 -3.97 -14.95
C THR A 135 11.07 -4.22 -14.59
N GLN A 136 11.87 -3.17 -14.42
CA GLN A 136 13.27 -3.31 -14.01
C GLN A 136 13.40 -3.87 -12.59
N MET A 137 12.60 -3.39 -11.64
CA MET A 137 12.57 -3.94 -10.27
C MET A 137 12.17 -5.41 -10.23
N LEU A 138 11.26 -5.85 -11.09
CA LEU A 138 10.85 -7.26 -11.16
C LEU A 138 11.90 -8.16 -11.83
N ALA A 139 12.74 -7.59 -12.70
CA ALA A 139 13.81 -8.32 -13.36
C ALA A 139 15.08 -8.46 -12.50
N ASP A 140 15.25 -7.62 -11.48
CA ASP A 140 16.38 -7.65 -10.56
C ASP A 140 16.06 -8.50 -9.32
N ALA A 141 16.64 -9.70 -9.24
CA ALA A 141 16.43 -10.64 -8.14
C ALA A 141 16.96 -10.12 -6.78
N SER A 142 17.79 -9.08 -6.76
CA SER A 142 18.26 -8.47 -5.52
C SER A 142 17.25 -7.50 -4.90
N ILE A 143 16.21 -7.11 -5.65
CA ILE A 143 15.19 -6.16 -5.20
C ILE A 143 13.86 -6.91 -5.02
N PRO A 144 13.16 -6.73 -3.88
CA PRO A 144 11.85 -7.32 -3.66
C PRO A 144 10.76 -6.53 -4.41
N GLY A 145 10.84 -6.45 -5.74
CA GLY A 145 10.01 -5.56 -6.56
C GLY A 145 8.50 -5.75 -6.38
N SER A 146 8.04 -6.96 -6.07
CA SER A 146 6.62 -7.26 -5.79
C SER A 146 6.12 -6.68 -4.45
N ARG A 147 7.02 -6.35 -3.53
CA ARG A 147 6.70 -5.75 -2.21
C ARG A 147 6.76 -4.22 -2.24
N ILE A 148 7.31 -3.63 -3.31
CA ILE A 148 7.47 -2.18 -3.47
C ILE A 148 6.36 -1.63 -4.38
N LYS A 149 5.55 -0.72 -3.84
CA LYS A 149 4.61 0.08 -4.63
C LYS A 149 5.34 1.32 -5.16
N VAL A 150 5.36 1.44 -6.48
CA VAL A 150 5.91 2.59 -7.20
C VAL A 150 4.77 3.45 -7.74
N VAL A 151 4.79 4.73 -7.41
CA VAL A 151 3.92 5.78 -7.95
C VAL A 151 4.81 6.85 -8.57
N THR A 152 4.48 7.31 -9.77
CA THR A 152 5.21 8.42 -10.40
C THR A 152 4.23 9.53 -10.75
N GLU A 153 4.61 10.77 -10.45
CA GLU A 153 3.82 11.94 -10.78
C GLU A 153 4.75 13.13 -11.06
N ASN A 154 4.60 13.74 -12.23
CA ASN A 154 5.41 14.84 -12.72
C ASN A 154 6.93 14.56 -12.61
N GLY A 155 7.36 13.36 -13.00
CA GLY A 155 8.75 12.91 -12.90
C GLY A 155 9.27 12.63 -11.48
N ILE A 156 8.43 12.78 -10.44
CA ILE A 156 8.76 12.42 -9.06
C ILE A 156 8.31 10.97 -8.81
N VAL A 157 9.24 10.13 -8.38
CA VAL A 157 8.98 8.73 -8.03
C VAL A 157 8.83 8.59 -6.53
N TYR A 158 7.68 8.07 -6.10
CA TYR A 158 7.39 7.72 -4.72
C TYR A 158 7.48 6.21 -4.55
N LEU A 159 8.27 5.77 -3.57
CA LEU A 159 8.47 4.36 -3.27
C LEU A 159 7.89 4.03 -1.90
N LEU A 160 6.89 3.14 -1.86
CA LEU A 160 6.27 2.64 -0.64
C LEU A 160 6.52 1.14 -0.53
N GLY A 161 6.65 0.61 0.69
CA GLY A 161 6.94 -0.81 0.88
C GLY A 161 7.36 -1.12 2.32
N LEU A 162 7.20 -2.39 2.71
CA LEU A 162 7.84 -2.95 3.92
C LEU A 162 9.17 -3.54 3.47
N VAL A 163 10.28 -2.89 3.80
CA VAL A 163 11.61 -3.25 3.27
C VAL A 163 12.69 -3.05 4.31
N THR A 164 13.82 -3.73 4.16
CA THR A 164 15.02 -3.42 4.94
C THR A 164 15.69 -2.14 4.43
N LYS A 165 16.58 -1.54 5.23
CA LYS A 165 17.39 -0.40 4.77
C LYS A 165 18.23 -0.73 3.54
N GLN A 166 18.72 -1.97 3.47
CA GLN A 166 19.48 -2.48 2.32
C GLN A 166 18.62 -2.54 1.05
N GLU A 167 17.44 -3.17 1.14
CA GLU A 167 16.50 -3.29 0.02
C GLU A 167 16.03 -1.91 -0.47
N ALA A 168 15.75 -0.98 0.45
CA ALA A 168 15.42 0.41 0.11
C ALA A 168 16.56 1.10 -0.65
N GLY A 169 17.82 0.83 -0.27
CA GLY A 169 19.00 1.31 -0.97
C GLY A 169 19.09 0.77 -2.39
N GLN A 170 18.94 -0.54 -2.57
CA GLN A 170 18.94 -1.19 -3.89
C GLN A 170 17.82 -0.66 -4.79
N ALA A 171 16.59 -0.57 -4.27
CA ALA A 171 15.45 -0.02 -4.99
C ALA A 171 15.67 1.45 -5.39
N THR A 172 16.23 2.27 -4.49
CA THR A 172 16.55 3.67 -4.80
C THR A 172 17.60 3.77 -5.90
N ASN A 173 18.68 2.99 -5.82
CA ASN A 173 19.77 3.01 -6.79
C ASN A 173 19.29 2.61 -8.20
N LEU A 174 18.43 1.59 -8.30
CA LEU A 174 17.81 1.22 -9.57
C LEU A 174 17.02 2.39 -10.16
N VAL A 175 16.16 3.01 -9.36
CA VAL A 175 15.31 4.14 -9.80
C VAL A 175 16.14 5.33 -10.24
N GLN A 176 17.26 5.63 -9.55
CA GLN A 176 18.18 6.70 -9.95
C GLN A 176 18.77 6.49 -11.35
N GLY A 177 18.96 5.24 -11.77
CA GLY A 177 19.45 4.91 -13.11
C GLY A 177 18.40 5.05 -14.22
N VAL A 178 17.13 5.28 -13.89
CA VAL A 178 16.06 5.36 -14.88
C VAL A 178 15.94 6.77 -15.45
N SER A 179 16.28 6.93 -16.72
CA SER A 179 16.07 8.19 -17.46
C SER A 179 14.61 8.67 -17.36
N GLY A 180 14.45 9.95 -17.02
CA GLY A 180 13.15 10.61 -16.83
C GLY A 180 12.76 10.81 -15.36
N VAL A 181 13.43 10.13 -14.42
CA VAL A 181 13.27 10.38 -12.99
C VAL A 181 13.93 11.71 -12.63
N GLN A 182 13.17 12.60 -11.99
CA GLN A 182 13.62 13.93 -11.54
C GLN A 182 13.89 13.98 -10.04
N LYS A 183 13.08 13.26 -9.25
CA LYS A 183 13.19 13.19 -7.79
C LYS A 183 12.71 11.84 -7.30
N ILE A 184 13.29 11.36 -6.21
CA ILE A 184 12.86 10.14 -5.52
C ILE A 184 12.45 10.51 -4.10
N VAL A 185 11.26 10.07 -3.70
CA VAL A 185 10.75 10.21 -2.34
C VAL A 185 10.54 8.81 -1.77
N LYS A 186 11.25 8.50 -0.69
CA LYS A 186 11.22 7.21 -0.02
C LYS A 186 10.19 7.27 1.10
N LEU A 187 9.14 6.48 0.98
CA LEU A 187 8.03 6.36 1.93
C LEU A 187 7.95 4.92 2.46
N PHE A 188 9.11 4.31 2.65
CA PHE A 188 9.24 2.94 3.14
C PHE A 188 8.97 2.86 4.64
N GLU A 189 8.39 1.74 5.07
CA GLU A 189 8.45 1.31 6.46
C GLU A 189 9.61 0.31 6.60
N TYR A 190 10.58 0.64 7.45
CA TYR A 190 11.76 -0.20 7.69
C TYR A 190 11.45 -1.31 8.69
N ILE A 191 11.85 -2.53 8.34
CA ILE A 191 11.57 -3.74 9.15
C ILE A 191 12.79 -4.27 9.92
N ASP A 192 13.91 -3.51 9.88
CA ASP A 192 15.24 -3.81 10.44
C ASP A 192 15.85 -2.69 11.30
#